data_AF-A0A2T0LIS3-F1
#
_entry.id   AF-A0A2T0LIS3-F1
#
_cell.length_a   1.000
_cell.length_b   1.000
_cell.length_c   1.000
_cell.angle_alpha   90.00
_cell.angle_beta   90.00
_cell.angle_gamma   90.00
#
_symmetry.space_group_name_H-M   'P 1'
#
loop_
_entity.id
_entity.type
_entity.pdbx_description
1 polymer ?
#
loop_
_entity_poly.entity_id
_entity_poly.type
_entity_poly.pdbx_seq_one_letter_code
_entity_poly.pdbx_strand_id
1 'polypeptide(L)'
;MFFHGIPFIYLVRQYPVLNPASSFRNKSPAKRADARGLIRSIGFEPVHLLRSSPTYPIRKCLEECFRYGDIVFAFESIPYPRIQLSEHEWGIPTLDLRRAAWICIDGEKHRHWFRFRFPHLPVVFRR
;
A
#
# COMPACT_ATOMS: atom_id res chain seq x y z
N MET A 1 -0.59 -8.74 10.32
CA MET A 1 -1.20 -8.18 9.09
C MET A 1 -0.20 -7.28 8.40
N PHE A 2 -0.46 -6.94 7.14
CA PHE A 2 0.32 -6.03 6.32
C PHE A 2 -0.55 -4.84 5.90
N PHE A 3 0.03 -3.66 5.76
CA PHE A 3 -0.67 -2.40 5.54
C PHE A 3 -0.02 -1.60 4.43
N HIS A 4 -0.82 -1.08 3.52
CA HIS A 4 -0.36 -0.21 2.44
C HIS A 4 -1.18 1.07 2.41
N GLY A 5 -0.52 2.22 2.60
CA GLY A 5 -1.11 3.55 2.48
C GLY A 5 -0.99 4.08 1.04
N ILE A 6 -2.08 4.61 0.50
CA ILE A 6 -2.13 5.14 -0.87
C ILE A 6 -3.07 6.35 -0.98
N PRO A 7 -2.66 7.44 -1.65
CA PRO A 7 -3.56 8.52 -2.02
C PRO A 7 -4.64 8.08 -3.02
N PHE A 8 -5.89 8.52 -2.85
CA PHE A 8 -7.03 8.13 -3.69
C PHE A 8 -6.76 8.32 -5.20
N ILE A 9 -6.10 9.41 -5.58
CA ILE A 9 -5.78 9.70 -6.98
C ILE A 9 -4.90 8.62 -7.62
N TYR A 10 -3.96 8.03 -6.87
CA TYR A 10 -3.10 6.96 -7.36
C TYR A 10 -3.82 5.62 -7.37
N LEU A 11 -4.67 5.38 -6.36
CA LEU A 11 -5.53 4.21 -6.31
C LEU A 11 -6.40 4.11 -7.58
N VAL A 12 -7.14 5.17 -7.93
CA VAL A 12 -8.04 5.16 -9.08
C VAL A 12 -7.30 4.89 -10.39
N ARG A 13 -6.05 5.36 -10.53
CA ARG A 13 -5.23 5.18 -11.74
C ARG A 13 -4.69 3.77 -11.92
N GLN A 14 -4.44 3.04 -10.83
CA GLN A 14 -3.79 1.73 -10.85
C GLN A 14 -4.73 0.59 -10.44
N TYR A 15 -5.96 0.89 -10.02
CA TYR A 15 -6.92 -0.14 -9.65
C TYR A 15 -7.12 -1.15 -10.81
N PRO A 16 -7.12 -2.48 -10.54
CA PRO A 16 -7.09 -3.11 -9.22
C PRO A 16 -5.70 -3.52 -8.71
N VAL A 17 -4.65 -3.40 -9.53
CA VAL A 17 -3.31 -3.91 -9.21
C VAL A 17 -2.31 -2.78 -9.20
N LEU A 18 -1.73 -2.51 -8.03
CA LEU A 18 -0.65 -1.54 -7.90
C LEU A 18 0.63 -2.11 -8.49
N ASN A 19 1.23 -1.34 -9.40
CA ASN A 19 2.51 -1.68 -10.03
C ASN A 19 3.44 -0.45 -9.95
N PRO A 20 4.51 -0.50 -9.15
CA PRO A 20 5.44 0.62 -8.96
C PRO A 20 6.09 1.11 -10.25
N ALA A 21 6.34 0.21 -11.20
CA ALA A 21 6.96 0.53 -12.49
C ALA A 21 6.08 1.45 -13.35
N SER A 22 4.75 1.36 -13.21
CA SER A 22 3.80 2.20 -13.95
C SER A 22 3.90 3.70 -13.61
N SER A 23 4.48 4.03 -12.46
CA SER A 23 4.60 5.40 -11.95
C SER A 23 5.97 6.05 -12.23
N PHE A 24 6.89 5.34 -12.88
CA PHE A 24 8.30 5.72 -13.01
C PHE A 24 8.52 7.10 -13.66
N ARG A 25 7.67 7.49 -14.62
CA ARG A 25 7.78 8.77 -15.35
C ARG A 25 7.55 10.01 -14.48
N ASN A 26 6.83 9.90 -13.37
CA ASN A 26 6.45 11.04 -12.53
C ASN A 26 7.25 11.13 -11.22
N LYS A 27 8.31 10.34 -11.06
CA LYS A 27 9.10 10.30 -9.82
C LYS A 27 10.11 11.44 -9.74
N SER A 28 10.30 11.99 -8.54
CA SER A 28 11.39 12.93 -8.28
C SER A 28 12.76 12.25 -8.53
N PRO A 29 13.84 13.01 -8.79
CA PRO A 29 15.17 12.45 -8.99
C PRO A 29 15.62 11.52 -7.86
N ALA A 30 15.33 11.88 -6.60
CA ALA A 30 15.64 11.06 -5.43
C ALA A 30 14.88 9.72 -5.44
N LYS A 31 13.56 9.75 -5.68
CA LYS A 31 12.75 8.52 -5.79
C LYS A 31 13.20 7.63 -6.95
N ARG A 32 13.67 8.22 -8.06
CA ARG A 32 14.25 7.46 -9.17
C ARG A 32 15.58 6.80 -8.81
N ALA A 33 16.44 7.49 -8.06
CA ALA A 33 17.72 6.94 -7.62
C ALA A 33 17.51 5.76 -6.67
N ASP A 34 16.61 5.91 -5.72
CA ASP A 34 16.20 4.87 -4.78
C ASP A 34 15.60 3.65 -5.49
N ALA A 35 14.62 3.86 -6.38
CA ALA A 35 14.03 2.82 -7.21
C ALA A 35 15.07 2.05 -8.02
N ARG A 36 16.06 2.74 -8.62
CA ARG A 36 17.18 2.09 -9.31
C ARG A 36 18.07 1.29 -8.37
N GLY A 37 18.28 1.77 -7.15
CA GLY A 37 19.00 1.03 -6.11
C GLY A 37 18.32 -0.30 -5.81
N LEU A 38 17.01 -0.26 -5.56
CA LEU A 38 16.20 -1.45 -5.29
C LEU A 38 16.15 -2.41 -6.48
N ILE A 39 15.91 -1.91 -7.70
CA ILE A 39 15.92 -2.77 -8.89
C ILE A 39 17.27 -3.50 -9.04
N ARG A 40 18.39 -2.84 -8.74
CA ARG A 40 19.72 -3.48 -8.78
C ARG A 40 19.94 -4.51 -7.68
N SER A 41 19.43 -4.28 -6.47
CA SER A 41 19.69 -5.18 -5.34
C SER A 41 18.71 -6.35 -5.26
N ILE A 42 17.44 -6.15 -5.63
CA ILE A 42 16.36 -7.11 -5.41
C ILE A 42 15.61 -7.48 -6.70
N GLY A 43 15.99 -6.89 -7.84
CA GLY A 43 15.46 -7.22 -9.17
C GLY A 43 14.16 -6.51 -9.55
N PHE A 44 13.53 -5.76 -8.64
CA PHE A 44 12.31 -5.00 -8.92
C PHE A 44 12.17 -3.77 -8.01
N GLU A 45 11.29 -2.85 -8.40
CA GLU A 45 10.84 -1.77 -7.53
C GLU A 45 9.63 -2.24 -6.71
N PRO A 46 9.67 -2.24 -5.38
CA PRO A 46 8.62 -2.82 -4.55
C PRO A 46 7.43 -1.88 -4.32
N VAL A 47 6.24 -2.47 -4.18
CA VAL A 47 5.15 -1.90 -3.38
C VAL A 47 5.51 -2.13 -1.92
N HIS A 48 5.59 -1.06 -1.15
CA HIS A 48 5.99 -1.07 0.25
C HIS A 48 4.77 -1.32 1.15
N LEU A 49 4.89 -2.27 2.08
CA LEU A 49 3.88 -2.58 3.10
C LEU A 49 4.50 -2.61 4.49
N LEU A 50 3.81 -2.03 5.47
CA LEU A 50 4.16 -2.16 6.88
C LEU A 50 3.56 -3.46 7.45
N ARG A 51 4.32 -4.23 8.21
CA ARG A 51 3.86 -5.43 8.91
C ARG A 51 3.65 -5.10 10.39
N SER A 52 2.48 -5.42 10.92
CA SER A 52 2.25 -5.32 12.36
C SER A 52 3.00 -6.41 13.13
N SER A 53 3.55 -6.05 14.28
CA SER A 53 4.19 -6.93 15.26
C SER A 53 3.85 -6.46 16.68
N PRO A 54 4.24 -7.20 17.74
CA PRO A 54 4.09 -6.71 19.12
C PRO A 54 4.80 -5.38 19.39
N THR A 55 5.95 -5.15 18.75
CA THR A 55 6.75 -3.90 18.86
C THR A 55 6.28 -2.81 17.90
N TYR A 56 5.47 -3.17 16.91
CA TYR A 56 4.95 -2.26 15.89
C TYR A 56 3.45 -2.53 15.63
N PRO A 57 2.57 -2.06 16.53
CA PRO A 57 1.17 -2.45 16.53
C PRO A 57 0.39 -1.84 15.36
N ILE A 58 -0.80 -2.40 15.06
CA ILE A 58 -1.68 -1.99 13.96
C ILE A 58 -1.94 -0.47 13.96
N ARG A 59 -2.17 0.12 15.14
CA ARG A 59 -2.38 1.57 15.28
C ARG A 59 -1.20 2.37 14.70
N LYS A 60 0.03 1.97 15.00
CA LYS A 60 1.24 2.63 14.48
C LYS A 60 1.39 2.44 12.98
N CYS A 61 1.10 1.23 12.46
CA CYS A 61 1.05 1.00 11.01
C CYS A 61 0.07 1.96 10.32
N LEU A 62 -1.14 2.12 10.87
CA LEU A 62 -2.15 3.02 10.32
C LEU A 62 -1.69 4.47 10.36
N GLU A 63 -1.19 4.95 11.50
CA GLU A 63 -0.68 6.32 11.65
C GLU A 63 0.42 6.61 10.63
N GLU A 64 1.39 5.71 10.44
CA GLU A 64 2.44 5.89 9.44
C GLU A 64 1.91 5.79 8.00
N CYS A 65 1.01 4.85 7.69
CA CYS A 65 0.40 4.77 6.36
C CYS A 65 -0.40 6.03 6.01
N PHE A 66 -1.11 6.62 6.97
CA PHE A 66 -1.88 7.85 6.76
C PHE A 66 -1.01 9.09 6.55
N ARG A 67 0.29 9.06 6.92
CA ARG A 67 1.23 10.13 6.53
C ARG A 67 1.52 10.15 5.03
N TYR A 68 1.29 9.03 4.32
CA TYR A 68 1.54 8.91 2.88
C TYR A 68 0.30 9.10 2.02
N GLY A 69 -0.90 8.80 2.52
CA GLY A 69 -2.15 8.90 1.77
C GLY A 69 -3.39 8.79 2.65
N ASP A 70 -4.57 8.92 2.05
CA ASP A 70 -5.87 8.98 2.71
C ASP A 70 -6.57 7.61 2.80
N ILE A 71 -5.98 6.55 2.23
CA ILE A 71 -6.54 5.19 2.22
C ILE A 71 -5.48 4.19 2.64
N VAL A 72 -5.87 3.25 3.50
CA VAL A 72 -5.06 2.11 3.91
C VAL A 72 -5.77 0.81 3.57
N PHE A 73 -5.09 -0.05 2.83
CA PHE A 73 -5.49 -1.44 2.61
C PHE A 73 -4.76 -2.35 3.60
N ALA A 74 -5.50 -3.22 4.27
CA ALA A 74 -4.95 -4.23 5.17
C ALA A 74 -5.03 -5.62 4.55
N PHE A 75 -3.99 -6.42 4.75
CA PHE A 75 -3.86 -7.77 4.20
C PHE A 75 -3.46 -8.75 5.30
N GLU A 76 -4.06 -9.93 5.33
CA GLU A 76 -3.65 -11.01 6.24
C GLU A 76 -2.29 -11.57 5.86
N SER A 77 -2.05 -11.70 4.55
CA SER A 77 -0.80 -12.18 3.96
C SER A 77 -0.50 -11.44 2.66
N ILE A 78 0.78 -11.46 2.25
CA ILE A 78 1.26 -10.91 0.98
C ILE A 78 1.87 -12.02 0.12
N PRO A 79 1.71 -11.98 -1.22
CA PRO A 79 2.20 -13.03 -2.11
C PRO A 79 3.73 -13.09 -2.19
N TYR A 80 4.26 -14.20 -2.70
CA TYR A 80 5.65 -14.27 -3.18
C TYR A 80 5.75 -13.79 -4.64
N PRO A 81 6.91 -13.26 -5.08
CA PRO A 81 8.09 -12.98 -4.26
C PRO A 81 7.84 -11.78 -3.33
N ARG A 82 8.32 -11.90 -2.09
CA ARG A 82 8.30 -10.84 -1.08
C ARG A 82 9.66 -10.76 -0.43
N ILE A 83 10.05 -9.55 -0.07
CA ILE A 83 11.33 -9.30 0.59
C ILE A 83 11.12 -8.39 1.78
N GLN A 84 11.89 -8.62 2.84
CA GLN A 84 11.92 -7.72 3.98
C GLN A 84 12.89 -6.58 3.69
N LEU A 85 12.39 -5.34 3.66
CA LEU A 85 13.17 -4.13 3.38
C LEU A 85 13.72 -3.51 4.67
N SER A 86 12.97 -3.64 5.77
CA SER A 86 13.39 -3.24 7.12
C SER A 86 12.67 -4.08 8.17
N GLU A 87 12.90 -3.82 9.47
CA GLU A 87 12.29 -4.58 10.57
C GLU A 87 10.75 -4.71 10.43
N HIS A 88 10.10 -3.64 9.97
CA HIS A 88 8.64 -3.58 9.86
C HIS A 88 8.15 -3.43 8.42
N GLU A 89 9.02 -3.40 7.43
CA GLU A 89 8.66 -3.09 6.05
C GLU A 89 8.96 -4.24 5.11
N TRP A 90 8.00 -4.52 4.23
CA TRP A 90 8.05 -5.59 3.25
C TRP A 90 7.76 -5.04 1.86
N GLY A 91 8.50 -5.54 0.88
CA GLY A 91 8.35 -5.20 -0.53
C GLY A 91 7.81 -6.37 -1.34
N ILE A 92 6.86 -6.10 -2.23
CA ILE A 92 6.40 -7.05 -3.26
C ILE A 92 6.35 -6.38 -4.64
N PRO A 93 6.49 -7.10 -5.77
CA PRO A 93 6.51 -6.46 -7.09
C PRO A 93 5.20 -5.78 -7.46
N THR A 94 4.07 -6.40 -7.11
CA THR A 94 2.72 -5.90 -7.41
C THR A 94 1.77 -6.25 -6.29
N LEU A 95 0.79 -5.39 -6.04
CA LEU A 95 -0.21 -5.59 -4.99
C LEU A 95 -1.62 -5.61 -5.60
N ASP A 96 -2.30 -6.76 -5.56
CA ASP A 96 -3.72 -6.86 -5.92
C ASP A 96 -4.59 -6.44 -4.74
N LEU A 97 -5.23 -5.27 -4.88
CA LEU A 97 -6.02 -4.65 -3.81
C LEU A 97 -7.30 -5.42 -3.50
N ARG A 98 -7.77 -6.27 -4.42
CA ARG A 98 -8.96 -7.11 -4.19
C ARG A 98 -8.71 -8.20 -3.15
N ARG A 99 -7.45 -8.48 -2.84
CA ARG A 99 -7.02 -9.44 -1.81
C ARG A 99 -6.94 -8.82 -0.41
N ALA A 100 -7.28 -7.55 -0.26
CA ALA A 100 -7.32 -6.92 1.05
C ALA A 100 -8.38 -7.58 1.94
N ALA A 101 -8.11 -7.66 3.23
CA ALA A 101 -9.04 -8.15 4.24
C ALA A 101 -10.02 -7.03 4.67
N TRP A 102 -9.55 -5.79 4.71
CA TRP A 102 -10.36 -4.61 4.99
C TRP A 102 -9.66 -3.33 4.52
N ILE A 103 -10.42 -2.24 4.50
CA ILE A 103 -9.98 -0.92 4.06
C ILE A 103 -10.28 0.09 5.19
N CYS A 104 -9.34 0.98 5.48
CA CYS A 104 -9.55 2.14 6.35
C CYS A 104 -9.29 3.43 5.57
N ILE A 105 -10.21 4.38 5.67
CA ILE A 105 -10.22 5.60 4.86
C ILE A 105 -10.33 6.80 5.80
N ASP A 106 -9.53 7.83 5.53
CA ASP A 106 -9.62 9.11 6.21
C ASP A 106 -10.75 9.97 5.59
N GLY A 107 -11.82 10.19 6.36
CA GLY A 107 -13.02 10.90 5.91
C GLY A 107 -13.93 10.09 4.96
N GLU A 108 -15.07 10.68 4.56
CA GLU A 108 -16.15 9.97 3.84
C GLU A 108 -16.25 10.32 2.34
N LYS A 109 -15.40 11.21 1.82
CA LYS A 109 -15.52 11.80 0.47
C LYS A 109 -15.63 10.76 -0.66
N HIS A 110 -15.01 9.60 -0.49
CA HIS A 110 -14.92 8.55 -1.52
C HIS A 110 -15.78 7.32 -1.23
N ARG A 111 -16.68 7.38 -0.24
CA ARG A 111 -17.50 6.25 0.23
C ARG A 111 -18.20 5.46 -0.88
N HIS A 112 -18.85 6.15 -1.82
CA HIS A 112 -19.55 5.48 -2.93
C HIS A 112 -18.62 4.68 -3.84
N TRP A 113 -17.42 5.21 -4.13
CA TRP A 113 -16.44 4.52 -4.96
C TRP A 113 -15.99 3.22 -4.32
N PHE A 114 -15.72 3.23 -3.01
CA PHE A 114 -15.31 2.04 -2.27
C PHE A 114 -16.42 1.00 -2.15
N ARG A 115 -17.66 1.42 -1.84
CA ARG A 115 -18.80 0.49 -1.79
C ARG A 115 -19.06 -0.19 -3.13
N PHE A 116 -18.83 0.52 -4.23
CA PHE A 116 -19.00 -0.04 -5.58
C PHE A 116 -17.85 -0.96 -5.99
N ARG A 117 -16.59 -0.58 -5.72
CA ARG A 117 -15.40 -1.34 -6.16
C ARG A 117 -15.00 -2.48 -5.23
N PHE A 118 -15.34 -2.39 -3.96
CA PHE A 118 -15.06 -3.40 -2.94
C PHE A 118 -16.32 -3.76 -2.14
N PRO A 119 -17.38 -4.28 -2.80
CA PRO A 119 -18.67 -4.52 -2.16
C PRO A 119 -18.62 -5.56 -1.04
N HIS A 120 -17.58 -6.41 -1.02
CA HIS A 120 -17.42 -7.51 -0.07
C HIS A 120 -16.42 -7.22 1.05
N LEU A 121 -15.72 -6.08 1.00
CA LEU A 121 -14.71 -5.76 2.02
C LEU A 121 -15.29 -4.86 3.10
N PRO A 122 -14.99 -5.11 4.38
CA PRO A 122 -15.22 -4.14 5.43
C PRO A 122 -14.48 -2.84 5.13
N VAL A 123 -15.21 -1.72 5.13
CA VAL A 123 -14.67 -0.38 4.95
C VAL A 123 -14.93 0.43 6.22
N VAL A 124 -13.85 0.83 6.88
CA VAL A 124 -13.88 1.66 8.09
C VAL A 124 -13.55 3.10 7.70
N PHE A 125 -14.35 4.05 8.20
CA PHE A 125 -14.14 5.47 7.99
C PHE A 125 -13.63 6.08 9.31
N ARG A 126 -12.43 6.65 9.27
CA ARG A 126 -11.87 7.43 10.37
C ARG A 126 -12.38 8.87 10.28
N ARG A 127 -12.69 9.44 11.44
CA ARG A 127 -13.06 10.85 11.61
C ARG A 127 -11.84 11.69 11.98
#